data_AF-A0A969JC97-F1
#
_entry.id   AF-A0A969JC97-F1
#
_cell.length_a   1.000
_cell.length_b   1.000
_cell.length_c   1.000
_cell.angle_alpha   90.00
_cell.angle_beta   90.00
_cell.angle_gamma   90.00
#
_symmetry.space_group_name_H-M   'P 1'
#
loop_
_entity.id
_entity.type
_entity.pdbx_description
1 polymer ?
#
loop_
_entity_poly.entity_id
_entity_poly.type
_entity_poly.pdbx_seq_one_letter_code
_entity_poly.pdbx_strand_id
1 'polypeptide(L)'
;MILDSPRLPLTGKTLVDEEQLLDQLDLIRLNLPGAFQMAQEVISRREEVVMEAENYGRQLIAGAEARAQDLTDELGIVRQAELEAKQIRQQVQQECEALREQVLAEVEQIRANAKKELEMMRRTAIDESEEIQRGADEYADKVLQDMEARLGEMTRIIRNGRQQLGQQ
;
A
#
# COMPACT_ATOMS: atom_id res chain seq x y z
N MET A 1 -71.63 -59.89 3.00
CA MET A 1 -72.85 -59.77 3.83
C MET A 1 -74.04 -59.08 3.15
N ILE A 2 -73.98 -57.86 2.60
CA ILE A 2 -75.04 -57.33 1.69
C ILE A 2 -74.92 -57.95 0.29
N LEU A 3 -73.70 -58.26 -0.13
CA LEU A 3 -73.39 -58.90 -1.41
C LEU A 3 -73.73 -60.41 -1.44
N ASP A 4 -73.89 -61.04 -0.28
CA ASP A 4 -74.14 -62.49 -0.11
C ASP A 4 -75.54 -62.83 0.40
N SER A 5 -76.41 -61.82 0.60
CA SER A 5 -77.75 -62.04 1.14
C SER A 5 -78.76 -62.42 0.05
N PRO A 6 -79.79 -63.22 0.37
CA PRO A 6 -80.78 -63.69 -0.60
C PRO A 6 -81.56 -62.51 -1.19
N ARG A 7 -81.59 -62.43 -2.53
CA ARG A 7 -82.41 -61.44 -3.25
C ARG A 7 -83.84 -61.94 -3.38
N LEU A 8 -84.80 -61.07 -3.09
CA LEU A 8 -86.22 -61.38 -3.25
C LEU A 8 -86.56 -61.43 -4.75
N PRO A 9 -87.18 -62.52 -5.27
CA PRO A 9 -87.54 -62.58 -6.68
C PRO A 9 -88.56 -61.49 -7.05
N LEU A 10 -88.44 -60.89 -8.25
CA LEU A 10 -89.34 -59.87 -8.82
C LEU A 10 -89.34 -58.49 -8.16
N THR A 11 -88.70 -58.32 -7.01
CA THR A 11 -88.43 -57.01 -6.41
C THR A 11 -86.92 -56.85 -6.34
N GLY A 12 -86.32 -55.77 -6.83
CA GLY A 12 -84.86 -55.59 -6.79
C GLY A 12 -84.26 -55.45 -5.38
N LYS A 13 -84.90 -56.00 -4.34
CA LYS A 13 -84.61 -55.87 -2.92
C LYS A 13 -83.86 -57.10 -2.43
N THR A 14 -82.84 -56.85 -1.60
CA THR A 14 -82.05 -57.89 -0.92
C THR A 14 -82.54 -58.01 0.53
N LEU A 15 -82.73 -59.23 1.01
CA LEU A 15 -83.09 -59.49 2.41
C LEU A 15 -81.83 -59.39 3.27
N VAL A 16 -81.76 -58.40 4.16
CA VAL A 16 -80.59 -58.16 5.02
C VAL A 16 -81.04 -58.30 6.47
N ASP A 17 -80.18 -58.88 7.29
CA ASP A 17 -80.35 -58.89 8.75
C ASP A 17 -80.23 -57.45 9.27
N GLU A 18 -81.35 -56.91 9.74
CA GLU A 18 -81.46 -55.54 10.21
C GLU A 18 -80.58 -55.28 11.43
N GLU A 19 -80.47 -56.24 12.35
CA GLU A 19 -79.72 -56.11 13.60
C GLU A 19 -78.21 -56.06 13.33
N GLN A 20 -77.70 -56.98 12.50
CA GLN A 20 -76.29 -56.96 12.09
C GLN A 20 -75.91 -55.76 11.21
N LEU A 21 -76.82 -55.32 10.34
CA LEU A 21 -76.59 -54.14 9.51
C LEU A 21 -76.55 -52.88 10.38
N LEU A 22 -77.46 -52.73 11.34
CA LEU A 22 -77.49 -51.61 12.28
C LEU A 22 -76.25 -51.59 13.17
N ASP A 23 -75.80 -52.74 13.68
CA ASP A 23 -74.56 -52.85 14.46
C ASP A 23 -73.33 -52.39 13.66
N GLN A 24 -73.23 -52.79 12.38
CA GLN A 24 -72.16 -52.33 11.49
C GLN A 24 -72.26 -50.82 11.22
N LEU A 25 -73.49 -50.31 11.04
CA LEU A 25 -73.74 -48.88 10.82
C LEU A 25 -73.44 -48.04 12.05
N ASP A 26 -73.71 -48.56 13.25
CA ASP A 26 -73.38 -47.92 14.53
C ASP A 26 -71.87 -47.96 14.79
N LEU A 27 -71.18 -49.05 14.42
CA LEU A 27 -69.73 -49.13 14.49
C LEU A 27 -69.05 -48.11 13.55
N ILE A 28 -69.61 -47.93 12.36
CA ILE A 28 -69.21 -46.85 11.44
C ILE A 28 -69.53 -45.48 12.06
N ARG A 29 -70.74 -45.27 12.58
CA ARG A 29 -71.17 -44.00 13.18
C ARG A 29 -70.32 -43.60 14.39
N LEU A 30 -69.84 -44.56 15.18
CA LEU A 30 -68.97 -44.32 16.33
C LEU A 30 -67.53 -43.93 15.91
N ASN A 31 -66.96 -44.62 14.93
CA ASN A 31 -65.53 -44.49 14.60
C ASN A 31 -65.23 -43.46 13.50
N LEU A 32 -66.17 -43.24 12.58
CA LEU A 32 -66.00 -42.37 11.41
C LEU A 32 -65.80 -40.88 11.79
N PRO A 33 -66.46 -40.31 12.82
CA PRO A 33 -66.15 -38.96 13.30
C PRO A 33 -64.70 -38.80 13.80
N GLY A 34 -64.19 -39.79 14.55
CA GLY A 34 -62.82 -39.79 15.06
C GLY A 34 -61.79 -39.90 13.93
N ALA A 35 -62.07 -40.74 12.92
CA ALA A 35 -61.23 -40.87 11.73
C ALA A 35 -61.17 -39.56 10.91
N PHE A 36 -62.29 -38.82 10.80
CA PHE A 36 -62.29 -37.50 10.15
C PHE A 36 -61.52 -36.45 10.95
N GLN A 37 -61.66 -36.42 12.29
CA GLN A 37 -60.87 -35.52 13.12
C GLN A 37 -59.37 -35.79 12.98
N MET A 38 -58.96 -37.05 13.04
CA MET A 38 -57.56 -37.43 12.82
C MET A 38 -57.07 -37.04 11.42
N ALA A 39 -57.87 -37.26 10.37
CA ALA A 39 -57.51 -36.86 9.01
C ALA A 39 -57.32 -35.33 8.90
N GLN A 40 -58.20 -34.55 9.55
CA GLN A 40 -58.12 -33.10 9.58
C GLN A 40 -56.87 -32.61 10.33
N GLU A 41 -56.53 -33.24 11.47
CA GLU A 41 -55.28 -32.97 12.20
C GLU A 41 -54.05 -33.27 11.35
N VAL A 42 -54.03 -34.41 10.65
CA VAL A 42 -52.89 -34.79 9.78
C VAL A 42 -52.72 -33.77 8.66
N ILE A 43 -53.82 -33.30 8.05
CA ILE A 43 -53.78 -32.27 7.00
C ILE A 43 -53.26 -30.95 7.57
N SER A 44 -53.82 -30.49 8.70
CA SER A 44 -53.41 -29.23 9.33
C SER A 44 -51.93 -29.25 9.74
N ARG A 45 -51.47 -30.36 10.33
CA ARG A 45 -50.07 -30.52 10.76
C ARG A 45 -49.11 -30.57 9.56
N ARG A 46 -49.55 -31.16 8.44
CA ARG A 46 -48.78 -31.14 7.19
C ARG A 46 -48.64 -29.72 6.65
N GLU A 47 -49.72 -28.94 6.64
CA GLU A 47 -49.68 -27.54 6.20
C GLU A 47 -48.75 -26.70 7.08
N GLU A 48 -48.77 -26.94 8.40
CA GLU A 48 -47.89 -26.29 9.36
C GLU A 48 -46.41 -26.61 9.09
N VAL A 49 -46.07 -27.88 8.88
CA VAL A 49 -44.71 -28.33 8.54
C VAL A 49 -44.23 -27.74 7.21
N VAL A 50 -45.10 -27.68 6.20
CA VAL A 50 -44.76 -27.07 4.91
C VAL A 50 -44.47 -25.57 5.08
N MET A 51 -45.33 -24.86 5.82
CA MET A 51 -45.15 -23.43 6.08
C MET A 51 -43.86 -23.14 6.86
N GLU A 52 -43.54 -23.96 7.86
CA GLU A 52 -42.31 -23.86 8.64
C GLU A 52 -41.08 -24.10 7.76
N ALA A 53 -41.11 -25.14 6.91
CA ALA A 53 -40.04 -25.45 5.97
C ALA A 53 -39.84 -24.33 4.94
N GLU A 54 -40.91 -23.74 4.41
CA GLU A 54 -40.84 -22.60 3.51
C GLU A 54 -40.26 -21.35 4.18
N ASN A 55 -40.66 -21.08 5.43
CA ASN A 55 -40.11 -19.96 6.20
C ASN A 55 -38.63 -20.17 6.52
N TYR A 56 -38.24 -21.37 6.93
CA TYR A 56 -36.84 -21.71 7.15
C TYR A 56 -36.02 -21.57 5.87
N GLY A 57 -36.52 -22.07 4.74
CA GLY A 57 -35.89 -21.92 3.44
C GLY A 57 -35.71 -20.46 3.03
N ARG A 58 -36.74 -19.62 3.22
CA ARG A 58 -36.66 -18.18 2.97
C ARG A 58 -35.63 -17.49 3.87
N GLN A 59 -35.59 -17.81 5.15
CA GLN A 59 -34.60 -17.26 6.08
C GLN A 59 -33.17 -17.68 5.71
N LEU A 60 -32.99 -18.94 5.29
CA LEU A 60 -31.69 -19.45 4.88
C LEU A 60 -31.17 -18.74 3.64
N ILE A 61 -32.01 -18.57 2.61
CA ILE A 61 -31.65 -17.84 1.39
C ILE A 61 -31.33 -16.38 1.72
N ALA A 62 -32.19 -15.70 2.48
CA ALA A 62 -31.96 -14.31 2.87
C ALA A 62 -30.66 -14.14 3.67
N GLY A 63 -30.35 -15.07 4.57
CA GLY A 63 -29.10 -15.06 5.33
C GLY A 63 -27.87 -15.32 4.45
N ALA A 64 -27.97 -16.17 3.43
CA ALA A 64 -26.90 -16.43 2.48
C ALA A 64 -26.64 -15.22 1.57
N GLU A 65 -27.70 -14.58 1.08
CA GLU A 65 -27.61 -13.36 0.26
C GLU A 65 -26.98 -12.19 1.04
N ALA A 66 -27.38 -11.98 2.29
CA ALA A 66 -26.81 -10.95 3.15
C ALA A 66 -25.29 -11.16 3.36
N ARG A 67 -24.85 -12.37 3.69
CA ARG A 67 -23.42 -12.67 3.84
C ARG A 67 -22.64 -12.50 2.54
N ALA A 68 -23.25 -12.84 1.40
CA ALA A 68 -22.62 -12.67 0.10
C ALA A 68 -22.44 -11.18 -0.25
N GLN A 69 -23.41 -10.34 0.11
CA GLN A 69 -23.27 -8.87 0.02
C GLN A 69 -22.14 -8.37 0.91
N ASP A 70 -22.13 -8.72 2.19
CA ASP A 70 -21.08 -8.29 3.14
C ASP A 70 -19.67 -8.65 2.62
N LEU A 71 -19.49 -9.89 2.14
CA LEU A 71 -18.22 -10.35 1.58
C LEU A 71 -17.82 -9.58 0.31
N THR A 72 -18.79 -9.25 -0.54
CA THR A 72 -18.55 -8.48 -1.76
C THR A 72 -18.14 -7.05 -1.44
N ASP A 73 -18.76 -6.44 -0.43
CA ASP A 73 -18.41 -5.11 0.05
C ASP A 73 -17.00 -5.09 0.65
N GLU A 74 -16.65 -6.10 1.46
CA GLU A 74 -15.28 -6.29 1.98
C GLU A 74 -14.26 -6.44 0.84
N LEU A 75 -14.56 -7.26 -0.18
CA LEU A 75 -13.70 -7.39 -1.36
C LEU A 75 -13.55 -6.07 -2.12
N GLY A 76 -14.61 -5.25 -2.17
CA GLY A 76 -14.59 -3.91 -2.74
C GLY A 76 -13.61 -3.00 -2.00
N ILE A 77 -13.68 -2.97 -0.66
CA ILE A 77 -12.78 -2.17 0.19
C ILE A 77 -11.34 -2.64 0.03
N VAL A 78 -11.09 -3.96 0.08
CA VAL A 78 -9.74 -4.52 -0.06
C VAL A 78 -9.15 -4.16 -1.41
N ARG A 79 -9.90 -4.33 -2.50
CA ARG A 79 -9.43 -4.01 -3.85
C ARG A 79 -9.14 -2.52 -4.02
N GLN A 80 -9.97 -1.66 -3.43
CA GLN A 80 -9.74 -0.22 -3.43
C GLN A 80 -8.46 0.14 -2.66
N ALA A 81 -8.29 -0.41 -1.46
CA ALA A 81 -7.09 -0.21 -0.65
C ALA A 81 -5.81 -0.70 -1.35
N GLU A 82 -5.87 -1.84 -2.05
CA GLU A 82 -4.74 -2.33 -2.86
C GLU A 82 -4.37 -1.39 -4.00
N LEU A 83 -5.38 -0.81 -4.67
CA LEU A 83 -5.18 0.12 -5.77
C LEU A 83 -4.55 1.43 -5.28
N GLU A 84 -5.04 1.98 -4.17
CA GLU A 84 -4.47 3.14 -3.50
C GLU A 84 -3.05 2.88 -3.02
N ALA A 85 -2.80 1.74 -2.36
CA ALA A 85 -1.47 1.36 -1.92
C ALA A 85 -0.49 1.20 -3.10
N LYS A 86 -0.96 0.73 -4.25
CA LYS A 86 -0.15 0.66 -5.47
C LYS A 86 0.16 2.06 -6.03
N GLN A 87 -0.83 2.96 -6.05
CA GLN A 87 -0.64 4.35 -6.48
C GLN A 87 0.35 5.09 -5.57
N ILE A 88 0.19 4.99 -4.25
CA ILE A 88 1.10 5.60 -3.27
C ILE A 88 2.52 5.09 -3.47
N ARG A 89 2.72 3.76 -3.62
CA ARG A 89 4.04 3.20 -3.87
C ARG A 89 4.67 3.72 -5.15
N GLN A 90 3.88 3.80 -6.23
CA GLN A 90 4.37 4.31 -7.51
C GLN A 90 4.75 5.79 -7.42
N GLN A 91 3.92 6.60 -6.76
CA GLN A 91 4.18 8.01 -6.56
C GLN A 91 5.45 8.24 -5.72
N VAL A 92 5.56 7.55 -4.57
CA VAL A 92 6.76 7.64 -3.72
C VAL A 92 8.00 7.22 -4.49
N GLN A 93 7.92 6.17 -5.31
CA GLN A 93 9.07 5.74 -6.11
C GLN A 93 9.49 6.80 -7.13
N GLN A 94 8.55 7.41 -7.84
CA GLN A 94 8.83 8.51 -8.77
C GLN A 94 9.42 9.73 -8.05
N GLU A 95 8.87 10.10 -6.90
CA GLU A 95 9.38 11.21 -6.08
C GLU A 95 10.79 10.94 -5.57
N CYS A 96 11.07 9.71 -5.11
CA CYS A 96 12.42 9.31 -4.69
C CYS A 96 13.42 9.34 -5.84
N GLU A 97 13.03 8.86 -7.04
CA GLU A 97 13.88 8.89 -8.22
C GLU A 97 14.19 10.33 -8.65
N ALA A 98 13.17 11.20 -8.70
CA ALA A 98 13.34 12.61 -9.03
C ALA A 98 14.22 13.35 -7.99
N LEU A 99 13.99 13.11 -6.69
CA LEU A 99 14.80 13.68 -5.62
C LEU A 99 16.25 13.22 -5.73
N ARG A 100 16.48 11.93 -6.03
CA ARG A 100 17.84 11.39 -6.20
C ARG A 100 18.56 12.06 -7.36
N GLU A 101 17.89 12.25 -8.49
CA GLU A 101 18.46 12.95 -9.65
C GLU A 101 18.79 14.40 -9.33
N GLN A 102 17.88 15.10 -8.63
CA GLN A 102 18.12 16.47 -8.20
C GLN A 102 19.33 16.57 -7.27
N VAL A 103 19.42 15.73 -6.25
CA VAL A 103 20.55 15.71 -5.31
C VAL A 103 21.86 15.43 -6.03
N LEU A 104 21.87 14.48 -6.98
CA LEU A 104 23.07 14.20 -7.78
C LEU A 104 23.49 15.40 -8.62
N ALA A 105 22.54 16.11 -9.24
CA ALA A 105 22.83 17.32 -10.01
C ALA A 105 23.38 18.45 -9.12
N GLU A 106 22.80 18.65 -7.93
CA GLU A 106 23.28 19.63 -6.96
C GLU A 106 24.69 19.31 -6.47
N VAL A 107 24.98 18.05 -6.13
CA VAL A 107 26.32 17.61 -5.70
C VAL A 107 27.35 17.84 -6.79
N GLU A 108 27.03 17.50 -8.05
CA GLU A 108 27.94 17.76 -9.17
C GLU A 108 28.17 19.25 -9.39
N GLN A 109 27.13 20.08 -9.25
CA GLN A 109 27.26 21.53 -9.36
C GLN A 109 28.15 22.12 -8.26
N ILE A 110 27.95 21.70 -7.00
CA ILE A 110 28.78 22.11 -5.86
C ILE A 110 30.23 21.70 -6.12
N ARG A 111 30.45 20.45 -6.57
CA ARG A 111 31.79 19.92 -6.85
C ARG A 111 32.49 20.70 -7.96
N ALA A 112 31.77 21.04 -9.04
CA ALA A 112 32.29 21.84 -10.13
C ALA A 112 32.69 23.25 -9.67
N ASN A 113 31.84 23.90 -8.86
CA ASN A 113 32.12 25.23 -8.32
C ASN A 113 33.33 25.21 -7.38
N ALA A 114 33.37 24.28 -6.43
CA ALA A 114 34.50 24.12 -5.51
C ALA A 114 35.81 23.87 -6.25
N LYS A 115 35.80 23.04 -7.30
CA LYS A 115 36.97 22.81 -8.14
C LYS A 115 37.45 24.10 -8.83
N LYS A 116 36.52 24.87 -9.38
CA LYS A 116 36.84 26.15 -10.04
C LYS A 116 37.44 27.16 -9.06
N GLU A 117 36.87 27.25 -7.85
CA GLU A 117 37.38 28.12 -6.79
C GLU A 117 38.79 27.71 -6.34
N LEU A 118 39.04 26.41 -6.17
CA LEU A 118 40.38 25.90 -5.85
C LEU A 118 41.39 26.19 -6.96
N GLU A 119 41.00 26.05 -8.23
CA GLU A 119 41.87 26.38 -9.36
C GLU A 119 42.20 27.88 -9.40
N MET A 120 41.23 28.75 -9.14
CA MET A 120 41.45 30.20 -9.04
C MET A 120 42.37 30.55 -7.86
N MET A 121 42.10 30.02 -6.67
CA MET A 121 42.93 30.24 -5.48
C MET A 121 44.36 29.77 -5.70
N ARG A 122 44.54 28.59 -6.30
CA ARG A 122 45.87 28.06 -6.63
C ARG A 122 46.60 28.98 -7.60
N ARG A 123 45.91 29.49 -8.62
CA ARG A 123 46.52 30.41 -9.59
C ARG A 123 46.94 31.71 -8.93
N THR A 124 46.07 32.33 -8.16
CA THR A 124 46.39 33.57 -7.43
C THR A 124 47.57 33.37 -6.47
N ALA A 125 47.61 32.26 -5.73
CA ALA A 125 48.72 31.96 -4.84
C ALA A 125 50.07 31.79 -5.58
N ILE A 126 50.05 31.21 -6.80
CA ILE A 126 51.24 31.11 -7.64
C ILE A 126 51.66 32.51 -8.11
N ASP A 127 50.73 33.29 -8.65
CA ASP A 127 51.00 34.64 -9.16
C ASP A 127 51.57 35.55 -8.04
N GLU A 128 50.98 35.52 -6.85
CA GLU A 128 51.47 36.24 -5.66
C GLU A 128 52.86 35.76 -5.23
N SER A 129 53.11 34.44 -5.25
CA SER A 129 54.43 33.89 -4.91
C SER A 129 55.49 34.35 -5.89
N GLU A 130 55.18 34.41 -7.18
CA GLU A 130 56.10 34.91 -8.21
C GLU A 130 56.38 36.41 -8.02
N GLU A 131 55.37 37.22 -7.68
CA GLU A 131 55.56 38.63 -7.37
C GLU A 131 56.44 38.85 -6.15
N ILE A 132 56.22 38.09 -5.07
CA ILE A 132 57.05 38.16 -3.86
C ILE A 132 58.50 37.79 -4.17
N GLN A 133 58.73 36.74 -4.96
CA GLN A 133 60.08 36.34 -5.37
C GLN A 133 60.77 37.44 -6.19
N ARG A 134 60.09 37.98 -7.21
CA ARG A 134 60.64 39.09 -8.02
C ARG A 134 60.99 40.31 -7.16
N GLY A 135 60.09 40.71 -6.25
CA GLY A 135 60.32 41.84 -5.36
C GLY A 135 61.49 41.61 -4.39
N ALA A 136 61.66 40.37 -3.91
CA ALA A 136 62.79 39.99 -3.06
C ALA A 136 64.12 40.02 -3.83
N ASP A 137 64.15 39.54 -5.07
CA ASP A 137 65.33 39.56 -5.92
C ASP A 137 65.74 41.00 -6.28
N GLU A 138 64.78 41.85 -6.65
CA GLU A 138 65.02 43.28 -6.90
C GLU A 138 65.54 44.01 -5.66
N TYR A 139 64.97 43.71 -4.49
CA TYR A 139 65.44 44.28 -3.23
C TYR A 139 66.87 43.83 -2.90
N ALA A 140 67.17 42.55 -3.07
CA ALA A 140 68.51 42.00 -2.84
C ALA A 140 69.53 42.65 -3.77
N ASP A 141 69.23 42.79 -5.06
CA ASP A 141 70.10 43.46 -6.03
C ASP A 141 70.37 44.91 -5.63
N LYS A 142 69.34 45.65 -5.25
CA LYS A 142 69.50 47.05 -4.78
C LYS A 142 70.37 47.15 -3.54
N VAL A 143 70.18 46.28 -2.55
CA VAL A 143 71.00 46.27 -1.33
C VAL A 143 72.47 45.93 -1.66
N LEU A 144 72.70 44.98 -2.57
CA LEU A 144 74.04 44.61 -3.01
C LEU A 144 74.73 45.75 -3.77
N GLN A 145 74.01 46.45 -4.66
CA GLN A 145 74.51 47.64 -5.36
C GLN A 145 74.88 48.76 -4.37
N ASP A 146 74.05 49.02 -3.36
CA ASP A 146 74.33 50.01 -2.32
C ASP A 146 75.57 49.64 -1.50
N MET A 147 75.75 48.35 -1.18
CA MET A 147 76.95 47.85 -0.51
C MET A 147 78.21 47.98 -1.39
N GLU A 148 78.11 47.63 -2.67
CA GLU A 148 79.20 47.76 -3.63
C GLU A 148 79.66 49.22 -3.75
N ALA A 149 78.72 50.16 -3.87
CA ALA A 149 79.02 51.58 -3.94
C ALA A 149 79.78 52.07 -2.69
N ARG A 150 79.30 51.72 -1.49
CA ARG A 150 79.95 52.10 -0.22
C ARG A 150 81.34 51.50 -0.07
N LEU A 151 81.52 50.22 -0.41
CA LEU A 151 82.83 49.57 -0.37
C LEU A 151 83.78 50.18 -1.40
N GLY A 152 83.28 50.56 -2.58
CA GLY A 152 84.02 51.29 -3.60
C GLY A 152 84.54 52.65 -3.10
N GLU A 153 83.69 53.42 -2.41
CA GLU A 153 84.08 54.68 -1.77
C GLU A 153 85.16 54.48 -0.70
N MET A 154 84.96 53.53 0.21
CA MET A 154 85.95 53.21 1.25
C MET A 154 87.29 52.80 0.65
N THR A 155 87.28 51.96 -0.39
CA THR A 155 88.50 51.55 -1.11
C THR A 155 89.21 52.74 -1.73
N ARG A 156 88.46 53.69 -2.31
CA ARG A 156 89.01 54.92 -2.88
C ARG A 156 89.66 55.80 -1.80
N ILE A 157 89.01 55.95 -0.64
CA ILE A 157 89.57 56.67 0.52
C ILE A 157 90.88 56.01 0.98
N ILE A 158 90.92 54.68 1.13
CA ILE A 158 92.13 53.95 1.53
C ILE A 158 93.25 54.13 0.49
N ARG A 159 92.95 54.03 -0.81
CA ARG A 159 93.94 54.22 -1.89
C ARG A 159 94.54 55.63 -1.84
N ASN A 160 93.70 56.65 -1.69
CA ASN A 160 94.16 58.03 -1.57
C ASN A 160 95.04 58.24 -0.33
N GLY A 161 94.63 57.72 0.83
CA GLY A 161 95.43 57.80 2.06
C GLY A 161 96.78 57.09 1.94
N ARG A 162 96.82 55.91 1.32
CA ARG A 162 98.10 55.20 1.03
C ARG A 162 99.00 55.99 0.10
N GLN A 163 98.45 56.65 -0.93
CA GLN A 163 99.22 57.44 -1.88
C GLN A 163 99.86 58.67 -1.20
N GLN A 164 99.14 59.31 -0.29
CA GLN A 164 99.67 60.45 0.50
C GLN A 164 100.82 60.03 1.42
N LEU A 165 100.72 58.86 2.06
CA LEU A 165 101.78 58.34 2.94
C LEU A 165 103.05 57.93 2.19
N GLY A 166 102.94 57.52 0.92
CA GLY A 166 104.10 57.20 0.07
C GLY A 166 104.80 58.41 -0.55
N GLN A 167 104.28 59.63 -0.32
CA GLN A 167 104.86 60.90 -0.79
C GLN A 167 105.55 61.70 0.33
N GLN A 168 105.61 61.15 1.54
CA GLN A 168 106.41 61.63 2.67
C GLN A 168 107.67 60.78 2.83
#